data_AF-A0A6P6JXQ9-F1
#
_entry.id   AF-A0A6P6JXQ9-F1
#
_cell.length_a   1.000
_cell.length_b   1.000
_cell.length_c   1.000
_cell.angle_alpha   90.00
_cell.angle_beta   90.00
_cell.angle_gamma   90.00
#
_symmetry.space_group_name_H-M   'P 1'
#
loop_
_entity.id
_entity.type
_entity.pdbx_description
1 polymer ?
#
loop_
_entity_poly.entity_id
_entity_poly.type
_entity_poly.pdbx_seq_one_letter_code
_entity_poly.pdbx_strand_id
1 'polypeptide(L)'
;MCETAVTMAEKEDCEGVIATERYGSQESWKYLLKDDGSMKRQKDAADGRLAGNSISGVFKSVFLPQGYPESVSEDYLQYQLWDTVQAFSSSLSGTLATQASLKGVGVGNQEATVAAATITWLLRGKCTNDLCLFLNACFSNHFPHLFFFFFSDGTGMLGRIVFAWLKGNKLDSEAKKWRLFADILNDVAMFMEIAAPHFPPFFTLIVCIAGIFKSIVGVAGGATRAALTVHQARRNNMADISAKDGSQETLVNLAGLLVSLALIPLVTDNPLLTFILFFLFTVLHLFANYKAVRSVVMETLNEARLSIVLHQYLLDGQLLSPVEANQKEPVFLSLGRTVPIKFGVRLGDIVQEPGELQLALKNNSKPYLIGIKNGTVCVCLGSDASVRDEIMAACQALCLRAVLLDDSSLSGALKQLSNTKDPWELVSQSHKMINHIFQTFLKELDQAKWQTDRTLLDWNEWRVEWSKKRS
;
A
#
# COMPACT_ATOMS: atom_id res chain seq x y z
N MET A 1 -16.53 81.99 2.13
CA MET A 1 -15.22 82.25 1.50
C MET A 1 -14.20 81.49 2.34
N CYS A 2 -13.49 80.55 1.71
CA CYS A 2 -12.38 79.74 2.26
C CYS A 2 -12.73 78.75 3.38
N GLU A 3 -12.18 77.54 3.45
CA GLU A 3 -11.48 76.70 2.47
C GLU A 3 -11.36 75.31 3.10
N THR A 4 -11.36 74.32 2.23
CA THR A 4 -11.35 72.89 2.52
C THR A 4 -9.99 72.46 3.05
N ALA A 5 -9.97 71.92 4.27
CA ALA A 5 -8.85 71.15 4.79
C ALA A 5 -9.38 69.92 5.52
N VAL A 6 -9.74 68.89 4.75
CA VAL A 6 -9.83 67.51 5.25
C VAL A 6 -8.84 66.67 4.46
N THR A 7 -7.77 66.39 5.18
CA THR A 7 -6.71 65.43 4.94
C THR A 7 -7.19 64.08 4.42
N MET A 8 -6.51 63.59 3.38
CA MET A 8 -6.08 62.19 3.23
C MET A 8 -7.17 61.13 3.48
N ALA A 9 -8.30 61.24 2.80
CA ALA A 9 -9.17 60.10 2.58
C ALA A 9 -8.59 59.27 1.41
N GLU A 10 -8.15 58.05 1.74
CA GLU A 10 -8.33 56.84 0.93
C GLU A 10 -8.44 57.06 -0.59
N LYS A 11 -7.29 57.28 -1.24
CA LYS A 11 -7.09 56.75 -2.59
C LYS A 11 -6.59 55.31 -2.43
N GLU A 12 -7.49 54.41 -2.04
CA GLU A 12 -7.38 53.04 -2.55
C GLU A 12 -7.64 53.17 -4.06
N ASP A 13 -6.57 53.19 -4.85
CA ASP A 13 -6.69 52.99 -6.29
C ASP A 13 -7.47 51.70 -6.50
N CYS A 14 -8.67 51.84 -7.07
CA CYS A 14 -9.47 50.75 -7.62
C CYS A 14 -8.74 50.12 -8.83
N GLU A 15 -7.54 49.59 -8.65
CA GLU A 15 -6.97 48.60 -9.57
C GLU A 15 -7.81 47.32 -9.39
N GLY A 16 -8.88 47.20 -10.17
CA GLY A 16 -9.76 46.04 -10.14
C GLY A 16 -8.96 44.77 -10.42
N VAL A 17 -8.90 43.86 -9.45
CA VAL A 17 -8.33 42.51 -9.65
C VAL A 17 -9.20 41.80 -10.67
N ILE A 18 -8.63 41.56 -11.86
CA ILE A 18 -9.34 40.89 -12.97
C ILE A 18 -9.30 39.38 -12.78
N ALA A 19 -8.14 38.87 -12.37
CA ALA A 19 -7.90 37.44 -12.23
C ALA A 19 -6.84 37.18 -11.16
N THR A 20 -6.91 35.99 -10.58
CA THR A 20 -5.89 35.47 -9.68
C THR A 20 -5.37 34.15 -10.23
N GLU A 21 -4.06 34.01 -10.35
CA GLU A 21 -3.37 32.78 -10.75
C GLU A 21 -2.66 32.20 -9.54
N ARG A 22 -2.72 30.88 -9.37
CA ARG A 22 -1.98 30.18 -8.32
C ARG A 22 -1.12 29.08 -8.93
N TYR A 23 0.15 29.02 -8.55
CA TYR A 23 1.03 27.89 -8.81
C TYR A 23 1.06 26.99 -7.57
N GLY A 24 0.11 26.05 -7.51
CA GLY A 24 -0.11 25.22 -6.32
C GLY A 24 -0.32 26.09 -5.07
N SER A 25 0.34 25.72 -3.97
CA SER A 25 0.37 26.53 -2.75
C SER A 25 1.63 27.40 -2.62
N GLN A 26 2.45 27.49 -3.67
CA GLN A 26 3.77 28.15 -3.59
C GLN A 26 3.72 29.61 -4.03
N GLU A 27 2.89 29.92 -5.01
CA GLU A 27 2.77 31.28 -5.52
C GLU A 27 1.31 31.65 -5.81
N SER A 28 0.90 32.84 -5.41
CA SER A 28 -0.34 33.50 -5.82
C SER A 28 0.00 34.80 -6.52
N TRP A 29 -0.63 35.04 -7.66
CA TRP A 29 -0.44 36.20 -8.51
C TRP A 29 -1.80 36.84 -8.78
N LYS A 30 -1.87 38.16 -8.70
CA LYS A 30 -3.04 38.95 -9.07
C LYS A 30 -2.75 39.70 -10.36
N TYR A 31 -3.74 39.71 -11.25
CA TYR A 31 -3.72 40.49 -12.48
C TYR A 31 -4.60 41.73 -12.25
N LEU A 32 -3.97 42.89 -12.25
CA LEU A 32 -4.58 44.19 -11.98
C LEU A 32 -4.76 44.91 -13.32
N LEU A 33 -5.96 45.45 -13.56
CA LEU A 33 -6.21 46.32 -14.71
C LEU A 33 -5.70 47.71 -14.39
N LYS A 34 -4.81 48.25 -15.20
CA LYS A 34 -4.42 49.65 -15.13
C LYS A 34 -5.38 50.52 -15.94
N ASP A 35 -5.43 51.80 -15.60
CA ASP A 35 -6.24 52.82 -16.29
C ASP A 35 -5.90 52.99 -17.78
N ASP A 36 -4.69 52.58 -18.20
CA ASP A 36 -4.23 52.58 -19.60
C ASP A 36 -4.69 51.35 -20.40
N GLY A 37 -5.47 50.46 -19.80
CA GLY A 37 -5.93 49.21 -20.40
C GLY A 37 -4.88 48.08 -20.40
N SER A 38 -3.69 48.31 -19.82
CA SER A 38 -2.66 47.28 -19.69
C SER A 38 -2.86 46.42 -18.43
N MET A 39 -2.42 45.16 -18.49
CA MET A 39 -2.48 44.24 -17.36
C MET A 39 -1.15 44.24 -16.59
N LYS A 40 -1.23 44.41 -15.26
CA LYS A 40 -0.09 44.28 -14.36
C LYS A 40 -0.19 42.97 -13.59
N ARG A 41 0.82 42.12 -13.73
CA ARG A 41 0.96 40.90 -12.90
C ARG A 41 1.70 41.26 -11.61
N GLN A 42 1.06 41.08 -10.47
CA GLN A 42 1.62 41.37 -9.15
C GLN A 42 1.56 40.12 -8.27
N LYS A 43 2.68 39.75 -7.64
CA LYS A 43 2.72 38.63 -6.70
C LYS A 43 2.00 39.04 -5.40
N ASP A 44 1.12 38.19 -4.89
CA ASP A 44 0.48 38.44 -3.60
C ASP A 44 1.54 38.47 -2.48
N ALA A 45 1.59 39.58 -1.73
CA ALA A 45 2.52 39.74 -0.61
C ALA A 45 2.15 38.91 0.63
N ALA A 46 1.00 38.20 0.59
CA ALA A 46 0.48 37.42 1.71
C ALA A 46 1.32 36.17 2.06
N ASP A 47 2.18 35.70 1.14
CA ASP A 47 3.22 34.67 1.42
C ASP A 47 4.62 35.29 1.52
N GLY A 48 4.70 36.50 2.06
CA GLY A 48 5.92 37.28 2.31
C GLY A 48 6.84 36.73 3.41
N ARG A 49 7.11 35.42 3.45
CA ARG A 49 8.30 34.88 4.09
C ARG A 49 9.13 34.08 3.08
N LEU A 50 10.13 34.78 2.53
CA LEU A 50 11.37 34.29 1.92
C LEU A 50 11.34 34.01 0.40
N ALA A 51 11.30 35.10 -0.38
CA ALA A 51 11.86 35.16 -1.73
C ALA A 51 13.39 35.36 -1.70
N GLY A 52 14.07 34.43 -1.02
CA GLY A 52 15.51 34.16 -1.17
C GLY A 52 15.65 32.65 -1.09
N ASN A 53 16.64 32.07 -1.77
CA ASN A 53 16.93 30.62 -1.78
C ASN A 53 17.06 30.05 -0.35
N SER A 54 15.93 29.84 0.31
CA SER A 54 15.86 29.24 1.61
C SER A 54 16.14 27.77 1.38
N ILE A 55 17.09 27.22 2.12
CA ILE A 55 17.42 25.79 2.10
C ILE A 55 16.15 24.94 2.22
N SER A 56 15.14 25.44 2.92
CA SER A 56 13.79 24.85 2.99
C SER A 56 13.08 24.77 1.63
N GLY A 57 13.15 25.82 0.81
CA GLY A 57 12.54 25.82 -0.54
C GLY A 57 13.21 24.84 -1.50
N VAL A 58 14.54 24.75 -1.46
CA VAL A 58 15.31 23.75 -2.24
C VAL A 58 15.03 22.33 -1.73
N PHE A 59 14.99 22.13 -0.41
CA PHE A 59 14.63 20.84 0.17
C PHE A 59 13.23 20.39 -0.25
N LYS A 60 12.24 21.30 -0.18
CA LYS A 60 10.88 21.02 -0.65
C LYS A 60 10.85 20.67 -2.14
N SER A 61 11.57 21.39 -3.00
CA SER A 61 11.56 21.11 -4.44
C SER A 61 12.27 19.81 -4.81
N VAL A 62 13.29 19.41 -4.06
CA VAL A 62 14.03 18.17 -4.29
C VAL A 62 13.24 16.96 -3.79
N PHE A 63 12.70 17.01 -2.57
CA PHE A 63 12.14 15.84 -1.89
C PHE A 63 10.62 15.75 -1.87
N LEU A 64 9.88 16.85 -2.08
CA LEU A 64 8.43 16.82 -2.14
C LEU A 64 7.91 16.89 -3.59
N PRO A 65 6.75 16.30 -3.88
CA PRO A 65 6.12 16.40 -5.19
C PRO A 65 5.75 17.84 -5.56
N GLN A 66 5.70 18.11 -6.86
CA GLN A 66 5.27 19.39 -7.39
C GLN A 66 3.82 19.67 -6.98
N GLY A 67 3.55 20.90 -6.53
CA GLY A 67 2.22 21.30 -6.04
C GLY A 67 1.87 20.82 -4.63
N TYR A 68 2.85 20.28 -3.87
CA TYR A 68 2.67 19.97 -2.45
C TYR A 68 2.22 21.22 -1.67
N PRO A 69 1.25 21.10 -0.73
CA PRO A 69 0.65 19.86 -0.22
C PRO A 69 -0.57 19.35 -1.01
N GLU A 70 -1.17 20.16 -1.88
CA GLU A 70 -2.44 19.82 -2.53
C GLU A 70 -2.34 18.78 -3.66
N SER A 71 -1.13 18.45 -4.10
CA SER A 71 -0.89 17.42 -5.12
C SER A 71 -0.82 16.00 -4.56
N VAL A 72 -0.81 15.85 -3.23
CA VAL A 72 -0.71 14.56 -2.54
C VAL A 72 -1.83 14.34 -1.53
N SER A 73 -2.00 13.11 -1.05
CA SER A 73 -2.87 12.82 0.10
C SER A 73 -2.38 13.55 1.37
N GLU A 74 -3.32 13.87 2.26
CA GLU A 74 -3.02 14.56 3.53
C GLU A 74 -2.09 13.74 4.44
N ASP A 75 -2.13 12.41 4.33
CA ASP A 75 -1.29 11.47 5.07
C ASP A 75 0.17 11.35 4.57
N TYR A 76 0.49 11.96 3.41
CA TYR A 76 1.77 11.77 2.72
C TYR A 76 2.98 12.06 3.61
N LEU A 77 3.00 13.24 4.26
CA LEU A 77 4.16 13.66 5.03
C LEU A 77 4.36 12.78 6.27
N GLN A 78 3.26 12.44 6.95
CA GLN A 78 3.33 11.58 8.14
C GLN A 78 3.83 10.18 7.76
N TYR A 79 3.35 9.63 6.64
CA TYR A 79 3.84 8.37 6.11
C TYR A 79 5.34 8.44 5.79
N GLN A 80 5.77 9.43 4.99
CA GLN A 80 7.17 9.57 4.54
C GLN A 80 8.15 9.75 5.69
N LEU A 81 7.76 10.45 6.77
CA LEU A 81 8.59 10.57 7.97
C LEU A 81 8.86 9.22 8.63
N TRP A 82 7.82 8.40 8.81
CA TRP A 82 7.97 7.07 9.41
C TRP A 82 8.65 6.08 8.46
N ASP A 83 8.35 6.16 7.15
CA ASP A 83 8.99 5.35 6.11
C ASP A 83 10.50 5.64 6.02
N THR A 84 10.91 6.90 6.18
CA THR A 84 12.32 7.31 6.25
C THR A 84 13.04 6.65 7.44
N VAL A 85 12.43 6.65 8.64
CA VAL A 85 12.99 6.01 9.83
C VAL A 85 13.08 4.49 9.65
N GLN A 86 12.03 3.89 9.07
CA GLN A 86 11.96 2.48 8.72
C GLN A 86 13.09 2.10 7.75
N ALA A 87 13.20 2.79 6.63
CA ALA A 87 14.23 2.56 5.61
C ALA A 87 15.65 2.72 6.17
N PHE A 88 15.89 3.73 7.01
CA PHE A 88 17.19 3.93 7.66
C PHE A 88 17.56 2.75 8.55
N SER A 89 16.64 2.31 9.41
CA SER A 89 16.86 1.17 10.31
C SER A 89 17.06 -0.15 9.54
N SER A 90 16.29 -0.36 8.46
CA SER A 90 16.46 -1.51 7.57
C SER A 90 17.81 -1.48 6.86
N SER A 91 18.31 -0.31 6.47
CA SER A 91 19.61 -0.15 5.80
C SER A 91 20.78 -0.56 6.72
N LEU A 92 20.73 -0.15 7.99
CA LEU A 92 21.72 -0.56 9.01
C LEU A 92 21.65 -2.07 9.29
N SER A 93 20.46 -2.62 9.51
CA SER A 93 20.25 -4.07 9.71
C SER A 93 20.74 -4.88 8.51
N GLY A 94 20.45 -4.41 7.30
CA GLY A 94 20.92 -5.00 6.06
C GLY A 94 22.44 -4.99 5.96
N THR A 95 23.10 -3.94 6.45
CA THR A 95 24.57 -3.88 6.50
C THR A 95 25.15 -4.94 7.44
N LEU A 96 24.58 -5.10 8.64
CA LEU A 96 24.99 -6.15 9.58
C LEU A 96 24.82 -7.56 9.00
N ALA A 97 23.68 -7.83 8.37
CA ALA A 97 23.41 -9.11 7.71
C ALA A 97 24.36 -9.41 6.54
N THR A 98 24.73 -8.37 5.78
CA THR A 98 25.72 -8.45 4.71
C THR A 98 27.08 -8.84 5.23
N GLN A 99 27.55 -8.14 6.25
CA GLN A 99 28.85 -8.36 6.85
C GLN A 99 28.96 -9.80 7.39
N ALA A 100 27.92 -10.26 8.10
CA ALA A 100 27.87 -11.62 8.64
C ALA A 100 27.90 -12.67 7.52
N SER A 101 27.08 -12.49 6.48
CA SER A 101 27.08 -13.38 5.31
C SER A 101 28.43 -13.43 4.61
N LEU A 102 29.07 -12.27 4.38
CA LEU A 102 30.38 -12.16 3.76
C LEU A 102 31.47 -12.87 4.57
N LYS A 103 31.46 -12.67 5.88
CA LYS A 103 32.37 -13.37 6.79
C LYS A 103 32.13 -14.88 6.76
N GLY A 104 30.87 -15.32 6.67
CA GLY A 104 30.50 -16.73 6.54
C GLY A 104 31.01 -17.40 5.26
N VAL A 105 31.12 -16.65 4.16
CA VAL A 105 31.72 -17.13 2.89
C VAL A 105 33.26 -17.05 2.90
N GLY A 106 33.86 -16.45 3.94
CA GLY A 106 35.31 -16.36 4.11
C GLY A 106 35.94 -15.03 3.65
N VAL A 107 35.14 -14.03 3.28
CA VAL A 107 35.65 -12.69 2.94
C VAL A 107 36.19 -12.02 4.21
N GLY A 108 37.49 -11.70 4.22
CA GLY A 108 38.21 -11.16 5.38
C GLY A 108 39.29 -12.08 5.96
N ASN A 109 39.42 -13.33 5.50
CA ASN A 109 40.59 -14.17 5.76
C ASN A 109 41.77 -13.71 4.87
N GLN A 110 43.02 -13.93 5.32
CA GLN A 110 44.25 -13.51 4.59
C GLN A 110 44.37 -14.06 3.16
N GLU A 111 43.54 -15.03 2.75
CA GLU A 111 43.47 -15.59 1.40
C GLU A 111 42.33 -15.02 0.52
N ALA A 112 41.35 -14.29 1.07
CA ALA A 112 40.20 -13.79 0.32
C ALA A 112 40.45 -12.39 -0.24
N THR A 113 40.56 -12.30 -1.57
CA THR A 113 40.98 -11.09 -2.30
C THR A 113 39.92 -9.98 -2.26
N VAL A 114 40.39 -8.72 -2.31
CA VAL A 114 39.60 -7.47 -2.48
C VAL A 114 38.49 -7.59 -3.54
N ALA A 115 38.69 -8.45 -4.55
CA ALA A 115 37.70 -8.80 -5.57
C ALA A 115 36.35 -9.29 -5.00
N ALA A 116 36.32 -10.12 -3.95
CA ALA A 116 35.06 -10.65 -3.39
C ALA A 116 34.21 -9.57 -2.70
N ALA A 117 34.88 -8.63 -2.02
CA ALA A 117 34.24 -7.46 -1.42
C ALA A 117 33.70 -6.48 -2.48
N THR A 118 34.49 -6.24 -3.54
CA THR A 118 34.08 -5.39 -4.69
C THR A 118 32.94 -6.03 -5.49
N ILE A 119 32.96 -7.35 -5.70
CA ILE A 119 31.89 -8.11 -6.36
C ILE A 119 30.59 -8.04 -5.54
N THR A 120 30.67 -8.18 -4.22
CA THR A 120 29.47 -8.05 -3.36
C THR A 120 28.91 -6.64 -3.34
N TRP A 121 29.76 -5.62 -3.38
CA TRP A 121 29.34 -4.22 -3.47
C TRP A 121 28.70 -3.90 -4.84
N LEU A 122 29.26 -4.41 -5.94
CA LEU A 122 28.73 -4.26 -7.30
C LEU A 122 27.42 -5.04 -7.52
N LEU A 123 27.26 -6.22 -6.93
CA LEU A 123 26.02 -7.03 -7.01
C LEU A 123 24.85 -6.43 -6.21
N ARG A 124 25.11 -5.51 -5.26
CA ARG A 124 24.08 -4.83 -4.47
C ARG A 124 23.53 -3.55 -5.11
N GLY A 125 24.19 -3.00 -6.12
CA GLY A 125 23.55 -2.02 -6.99
C GLY A 125 22.42 -2.70 -7.74
N LYS A 126 21.24 -2.07 -7.86
CA LYS A 126 19.99 -2.59 -8.47
C LYS A 126 20.11 -2.93 -9.99
N CYS A 127 21.18 -3.57 -10.45
CA CYS A 127 21.43 -4.03 -11.82
C CYS A 127 21.58 -5.56 -11.82
N THR A 128 20.48 -6.29 -11.60
CA THR A 128 20.51 -7.74 -11.35
C THR A 128 20.63 -8.65 -12.59
N ASN A 129 20.83 -8.15 -13.81
CA ASN A 129 20.77 -9.05 -14.98
C ASN A 129 22.07 -9.14 -15.82
N ASP A 130 22.84 -8.06 -15.99
CA ASP A 130 23.98 -8.08 -16.94
C ASP A 130 25.33 -8.42 -16.29
N LEU A 131 25.46 -8.29 -14.96
CA LEU A 131 26.72 -8.54 -14.26
C LEU A 131 27.00 -10.03 -13.99
N CYS A 132 25.94 -10.85 -13.86
CA CYS A 132 26.08 -12.31 -13.69
C CYS A 132 26.66 -13.00 -14.93
N LEU A 133 26.36 -12.48 -16.13
CA LEU A 133 26.96 -12.96 -17.38
C LEU A 133 28.45 -12.58 -17.47
N PHE A 134 28.83 -11.41 -16.97
CA PHE A 134 30.22 -10.96 -16.92
C PHE A 134 31.07 -11.77 -15.92
N LEU A 135 30.50 -12.15 -14.78
CA LEU A 135 31.18 -13.01 -13.79
C LEU A 135 31.33 -14.46 -14.24
N ASN A 136 30.37 -14.99 -15.02
CA ASN A 136 30.45 -16.33 -15.63
C ASN A 136 31.60 -16.42 -16.65
N ALA A 137 31.92 -15.32 -17.34
CA ALA A 137 33.06 -15.24 -18.26
C ALA A 137 34.42 -15.10 -17.54
N CYS A 138 34.47 -14.53 -16.34
CA CYS A 138 35.73 -14.26 -15.63
C CYS A 138 36.17 -15.36 -14.65
N PHE A 139 35.29 -16.25 -14.17
CA PHE A 139 35.60 -17.18 -13.06
C PHE A 139 35.30 -18.66 -13.35
N SER A 140 35.70 -19.15 -14.53
CA SER A 140 35.58 -20.56 -14.93
C SER A 140 36.31 -21.58 -14.02
N ASN A 141 37.12 -21.13 -13.04
CA ASN A 141 38.00 -21.99 -12.24
C ASN A 141 37.65 -22.14 -10.74
N HIS A 142 36.46 -21.76 -10.26
CA HIS A 142 35.98 -22.11 -8.90
C HIS A 142 34.50 -22.56 -8.91
N PHE A 143 34.28 -23.84 -9.21
CA PHE A 143 32.96 -24.49 -9.26
C PHE A 143 32.05 -24.35 -8.01
N PRO A 144 32.53 -24.37 -6.74
CA PRO A 144 31.63 -24.35 -5.58
C PRO A 144 30.93 -23.00 -5.34
N HIS A 145 31.56 -21.87 -5.68
CA HIS A 145 30.95 -20.55 -5.51
C HIS A 145 29.92 -20.23 -6.60
N LEU A 146 30.16 -20.69 -7.84
CA LEU A 146 29.20 -20.54 -8.94
C LEU A 146 27.93 -21.37 -8.68
N PHE A 147 28.09 -22.59 -8.12
CA PHE A 147 26.97 -23.45 -7.76
C PHE A 147 26.13 -22.87 -6.61
N PHE A 148 26.78 -22.35 -5.56
CA PHE A 148 26.12 -21.63 -4.47
C PHE A 148 25.27 -20.47 -4.99
N PHE A 149 25.86 -19.63 -5.85
CA PHE A 149 25.20 -18.45 -6.38
C PHE A 149 24.02 -18.81 -7.29
N PHE A 150 24.20 -19.77 -8.20
CA PHE A 150 23.14 -20.25 -9.08
C PHE A 150 21.94 -20.82 -8.30
N PHE A 151 22.20 -21.58 -7.23
CA PHE A 151 21.12 -22.13 -6.40
C PHE A 151 20.43 -21.07 -5.54
N SER A 152 21.19 -20.18 -4.90
CA SER A 152 20.64 -19.11 -4.08
C SER A 152 19.78 -18.15 -4.92
N ASP A 153 20.31 -17.68 -6.04
CA ASP A 153 19.60 -16.73 -6.90
C ASP A 153 18.47 -17.42 -7.68
N GLY A 154 18.70 -18.64 -8.17
CA GLY A 154 17.68 -19.41 -8.90
C GLY A 154 16.46 -19.73 -8.03
N THR A 155 16.67 -20.13 -6.77
CA THR A 155 15.56 -20.40 -5.84
C THR A 155 14.80 -19.13 -5.47
N GLY A 156 15.51 -18.01 -5.27
CA GLY A 156 14.88 -16.69 -5.09
C GLY A 156 14.04 -16.27 -6.30
N MET A 157 14.56 -16.43 -7.51
CA MET A 157 13.85 -16.13 -8.76
C MET A 157 12.60 -17.00 -8.98
N LEU A 158 12.62 -18.27 -8.60
CA LEU A 158 11.44 -19.13 -8.63
C LEU A 158 10.44 -18.72 -7.55
N GLY A 159 10.92 -18.41 -6.34
CA GLY A 159 10.10 -17.95 -5.22
C GLY A 159 9.28 -16.70 -5.56
N ARG A 160 9.91 -15.68 -6.17
CA ARG A 160 9.18 -14.47 -6.62
C ARG A 160 8.09 -14.78 -7.64
N ILE A 161 8.34 -15.68 -8.60
CA ILE A 161 7.38 -16.01 -9.67
C ILE A 161 6.19 -16.75 -9.07
N VAL A 162 6.44 -17.76 -8.24
CA VAL A 162 5.39 -18.52 -7.56
C VAL A 162 4.57 -17.63 -6.64
N PHE A 163 5.22 -16.75 -5.87
CA PHE A 163 4.51 -15.82 -4.99
C PHE A 163 3.65 -14.83 -5.77
N ALA A 164 4.20 -14.21 -6.82
CA ALA A 164 3.45 -13.30 -7.69
C ALA A 164 2.24 -14.01 -8.30
N TRP A 165 2.40 -15.25 -8.76
CA TRP A 165 1.31 -16.06 -9.31
C TRP A 165 0.23 -16.39 -8.27
N LEU A 166 0.60 -16.72 -7.03
CA LEU A 166 -0.34 -17.13 -6.00
C LEU A 166 -1.05 -15.97 -5.28
N LYS A 167 -0.41 -14.81 -5.18
CA LYS A 167 -0.85 -13.70 -4.31
C LYS A 167 -0.95 -12.33 -4.99
N GLY A 168 -0.53 -12.19 -6.25
CA GLY A 168 -0.50 -10.91 -6.96
C GLY A 168 -1.80 -10.10 -6.85
N ASN A 169 -2.94 -10.75 -7.05
CA ASN A 169 -4.26 -10.10 -7.06
C ASN A 169 -4.67 -9.47 -5.71
N LYS A 170 -4.05 -9.88 -4.60
CA LYS A 170 -4.39 -9.43 -3.23
C LYS A 170 -3.47 -8.36 -2.68
N LEU A 171 -2.40 -8.01 -3.40
CA LEU A 171 -1.38 -7.09 -2.89
C LEU A 171 -1.90 -5.65 -2.83
N ASP A 172 -2.74 -5.25 -3.79
CA ASP A 172 -3.34 -3.91 -3.84
C ASP A 172 -4.44 -3.72 -2.78
N SER A 173 -5.33 -4.71 -2.63
CA SER A 173 -6.48 -4.63 -1.72
C SER A 173 -6.10 -4.61 -0.24
N GLU A 174 -5.00 -5.28 0.12
CA GLU A 174 -4.54 -5.42 1.49
C GLU A 174 -3.14 -4.79 1.69
N ALA A 175 -2.87 -3.69 0.98
CA ALA A 175 -1.53 -3.12 0.87
C ALA A 175 -0.84 -2.84 2.22
N LYS A 176 -1.58 -2.34 3.21
CA LYS A 176 -1.06 -2.09 4.57
C LYS A 176 -0.58 -3.36 5.25
N LYS A 177 -1.34 -4.45 5.15
CA LYS A 177 -0.99 -5.74 5.76
C LYS A 177 0.21 -6.36 5.08
N TRP A 178 0.23 -6.34 3.75
CA TRP A 178 1.33 -6.89 2.97
C TRP A 178 2.63 -6.11 3.17
N ARG A 179 2.55 -4.78 3.35
CA ARG A 179 3.72 -3.96 3.65
C ARG A 179 4.34 -4.33 5.00
N LEU A 180 3.52 -4.42 6.06
CA LEU A 180 4.00 -4.83 7.37
C LEU A 180 4.52 -6.28 7.39
N PHE A 181 3.82 -7.19 6.70
CA PHE A 181 4.26 -8.58 6.55
C PHE A 181 5.59 -8.70 5.81
N ALA A 182 5.77 -7.95 4.70
CA ALA A 182 7.00 -7.97 3.93
C ALA A 182 8.19 -7.53 4.77
N ASP A 183 8.04 -6.48 5.56
CA ASP A 183 9.13 -5.99 6.41
C ASP A 183 9.45 -6.93 7.59
N ILE A 184 8.44 -7.60 8.18
CA ILE A 184 8.66 -8.69 9.15
C ILE A 184 9.44 -9.84 8.49
N LEU A 185 9.03 -10.25 7.29
CA LEU A 185 9.69 -11.33 6.56
C LEU A 185 11.13 -10.95 6.16
N ASN A 186 11.38 -9.67 5.87
CA ASN A 186 12.71 -9.14 5.60
C ASN A 186 13.61 -9.21 6.83
N ASP A 187 13.10 -8.83 8.00
CA ASP A 187 13.83 -8.94 9.27
C ASP A 187 14.16 -10.40 9.60
N VAL A 188 13.23 -11.33 9.37
CA VAL A 188 13.50 -12.77 9.50
C VAL A 188 14.62 -13.21 8.55
N ALA A 189 14.61 -12.79 7.29
CA ALA A 189 15.66 -13.13 6.33
C ALA A 189 17.03 -12.55 6.73
N MET A 190 17.08 -11.30 7.19
CA MET A 190 18.32 -10.68 7.69
C MET A 190 18.84 -11.39 8.95
N PHE A 191 17.95 -11.79 9.87
CA PHE A 191 18.33 -12.57 11.03
C PHE A 191 18.94 -13.91 10.64
N MET A 192 18.33 -14.61 9.68
CA MET A 192 18.86 -15.88 9.15
C MET A 192 20.26 -15.72 8.58
N GLU A 193 20.52 -14.63 7.84
CA GLU A 193 21.86 -14.31 7.31
C GLU A 193 22.88 -14.00 8.41
N ILE A 194 22.49 -13.27 9.46
CA ILE A 194 23.35 -13.00 10.61
C ILE A 194 23.66 -14.29 11.37
N ALA A 195 22.68 -15.18 11.50
CA ALA A 195 22.82 -16.45 12.22
C ALA A 195 23.58 -17.52 11.41
N ALA A 196 23.54 -17.48 10.08
CA ALA A 196 24.06 -18.53 9.20
C ALA A 196 25.53 -18.92 9.48
N PRO A 197 26.48 -17.99 9.74
CA PRO A 197 27.87 -18.35 10.03
C PRO A 197 28.04 -19.23 11.29
N HIS A 198 27.07 -19.24 12.20
CA HIS A 198 27.08 -20.10 13.38
C HIS A 198 26.67 -21.56 13.08
N PHE A 199 26.20 -21.84 11.86
CA PHE A 199 25.79 -23.16 11.41
C PHE A 199 26.49 -23.55 10.09
N PRO A 200 27.84 -23.71 10.04
CA PRO A 200 28.58 -23.95 8.80
C PRO A 200 28.04 -25.10 7.92
N PRO A 201 27.60 -26.26 8.46
CA PRO A 201 27.05 -27.34 7.64
C PRO A 201 25.75 -26.97 6.90
N PHE A 202 24.98 -26.01 7.43
CA PHE A 202 23.70 -25.57 6.88
C PHE A 202 23.74 -24.16 6.31
N PHE A 203 24.92 -23.52 6.27
CA PHE A 203 25.09 -22.12 5.85
C PHE A 203 24.38 -21.82 4.53
N THR A 204 24.68 -22.62 3.50
CA THR A 204 24.10 -22.47 2.16
C THR A 204 22.58 -22.61 2.17
N LEU A 205 22.05 -23.60 2.89
CA LEU A 205 20.61 -23.81 2.98
C LEU A 205 19.92 -22.61 3.63
N ILE A 206 20.48 -22.09 4.73
CA ILE A 206 19.93 -20.94 5.45
C ILE A 206 19.91 -19.70 4.56
N VAL A 207 21.02 -19.40 3.87
CA VAL A 207 21.12 -18.23 2.97
C VAL A 207 20.19 -18.36 1.77
N CYS A 208 20.05 -19.55 1.16
CA CYS A 208 19.08 -19.77 0.08
C CYS A 208 17.63 -19.51 0.53
N ILE A 209 17.23 -19.98 1.72
CA ILE A 209 15.89 -19.72 2.26
C ILE A 209 15.71 -18.23 2.54
N ALA A 210 16.72 -17.55 3.10
CA ALA A 210 16.70 -16.11 3.29
C ALA A 210 16.56 -15.35 1.94
N GLY A 211 17.21 -15.83 0.87
CA GLY A 211 17.07 -15.31 -0.49
C GLY A 211 15.66 -15.45 -1.06
N ILE A 212 14.98 -16.59 -0.81
CA ILE A 212 13.57 -16.78 -1.16
C ILE A 212 12.69 -15.77 -0.41
N PHE A 213 12.90 -15.60 0.89
CA PHE A 213 12.16 -14.63 1.69
C PHE A 213 12.36 -13.21 1.15
N LYS A 214 13.60 -12.77 0.92
CA LYS A 214 13.89 -11.46 0.32
C LYS A 214 13.28 -11.27 -1.06
N SER A 215 13.20 -12.33 -1.86
CA SER A 215 12.53 -12.30 -3.17
C SER A 215 11.02 -12.08 -3.05
N ILE A 216 10.37 -12.73 -2.08
CA ILE A 216 8.96 -12.51 -1.75
C ILE A 216 8.74 -11.08 -1.25
N VAL A 217 9.61 -10.60 -0.35
CA VAL A 217 9.61 -9.23 0.16
C VAL A 217 9.73 -8.22 -0.97
N GLY A 218 10.61 -8.45 -1.95
CA GLY A 218 10.77 -7.56 -3.10
C GLY A 218 9.48 -7.40 -3.91
N VAL A 219 8.75 -8.50 -4.14
CA VAL A 219 7.46 -8.46 -4.86
C VAL A 219 6.38 -7.77 -4.04
N ALA A 220 6.18 -8.17 -2.78
CA ALA A 220 5.17 -7.58 -1.92
C ALA A 220 5.46 -6.09 -1.62
N GLY A 221 6.71 -5.76 -1.31
CA GLY A 221 7.16 -4.38 -1.08
C GLY A 221 6.99 -3.50 -2.32
N GLY A 222 7.33 -4.01 -3.51
CA GLY A 222 7.15 -3.29 -4.77
C GLY A 222 5.68 -3.02 -5.11
N ALA A 223 4.82 -4.04 -4.99
CA ALA A 223 3.38 -3.91 -5.27
C ALA A 223 2.69 -2.97 -4.27
N THR A 224 2.95 -3.13 -2.97
CA THR A 224 2.36 -2.28 -1.94
C THR A 224 2.83 -0.83 -2.02
N ARG A 225 4.10 -0.60 -2.40
CA ARG A 225 4.61 0.74 -2.71
C ARG A 225 3.84 1.35 -3.87
N ALA A 226 3.64 0.61 -4.97
CA ALA A 226 2.87 1.10 -6.11
C ALA A 226 1.42 1.47 -5.71
N ALA A 227 0.74 0.61 -4.93
CA ALA A 227 -0.59 0.90 -4.41
C ALA A 227 -0.63 2.16 -3.53
N LEU A 228 0.38 2.38 -2.69
CA LEU A 228 0.52 3.59 -1.88
C LEU A 228 0.79 4.83 -2.72
N THR A 229 1.64 4.75 -3.75
CA THR A 229 1.87 5.87 -4.67
C THR A 229 0.59 6.25 -5.41
N VAL A 230 -0.22 5.28 -5.84
CA VAL A 230 -1.54 5.54 -6.44
C VAL A 230 -2.48 6.23 -5.46
N HIS A 231 -2.51 5.80 -4.20
CA HIS A 231 -3.29 6.46 -3.14
C HIS A 231 -2.83 7.90 -2.88
N GLN A 232 -1.52 8.12 -2.88
CA GLN A 232 -0.94 9.43 -2.62
C GLN A 232 -1.14 10.42 -3.77
N ALA A 233 -1.34 9.96 -5.00
CA ALA A 233 -1.51 10.83 -6.16
C ALA A 233 -2.90 11.51 -6.19
N ARG A 234 -2.92 12.85 -6.20
CA ARG A 234 -4.17 13.63 -6.32
C ARG A 234 -4.32 14.39 -7.63
N ARG A 235 -3.25 14.52 -8.42
CA ARG A 235 -3.24 15.26 -9.71
C ARG A 235 -2.67 14.42 -10.85
N ASN A 236 -2.96 13.12 -10.87
CA ASN A 236 -2.36 12.15 -11.82
C ASN A 236 -0.82 12.21 -11.82
N ASN A 237 -0.23 12.52 -10.66
CA ASN A 237 1.19 12.81 -10.45
C ASN A 237 1.95 11.61 -9.84
N MET A 238 1.49 10.38 -10.10
CA MET A 238 2.10 9.16 -9.56
C MET A 238 3.59 9.05 -9.89
N ALA A 239 4.00 9.43 -11.11
CA ALA A 239 5.40 9.38 -11.54
C ALA A 239 6.29 10.34 -10.74
N ASP A 240 5.79 11.55 -10.45
CA ASP A 240 6.52 12.53 -9.64
C ASP A 240 6.65 12.03 -8.20
N ILE A 241 5.58 11.51 -7.60
CA ILE A 241 5.62 10.90 -6.26
C ILE A 241 6.66 9.78 -6.21
N SER A 242 6.65 8.84 -7.16
CA SER A 242 7.63 7.76 -7.24
C SER A 242 9.07 8.27 -7.39
N ALA A 243 9.30 9.32 -8.18
CA ALA A 243 10.63 9.90 -8.36
C ALA A 243 11.15 10.56 -7.07
N LYS A 244 10.25 11.24 -6.34
CA LYS A 244 10.55 11.87 -5.05
C LYS A 244 10.81 10.83 -3.96
N ASP A 245 9.99 9.79 -3.89
CA ASP A 245 10.18 8.63 -3.03
C ASP A 245 11.54 7.96 -3.28
N GLY A 246 11.90 7.72 -4.54
CA GLY A 246 13.21 7.17 -4.91
C GLY A 246 14.40 8.07 -4.51
N SER A 247 14.21 9.40 -4.56
CA SER A 247 15.22 10.36 -4.11
C SER A 247 15.38 10.35 -2.58
N GLN A 248 14.27 10.23 -1.84
CA GLN A 248 14.27 10.08 -0.39
C GLN A 248 14.96 8.76 0.03
N GLU A 249 14.61 7.64 -0.62
CA GLU A 249 15.25 6.33 -0.40
C GLU A 249 16.78 6.42 -0.64
N THR A 250 17.20 7.10 -1.70
CA THR A 250 18.63 7.29 -2.02
C THR A 250 19.37 8.08 -0.94
N LEU A 251 18.77 9.17 -0.45
CA LEU A 251 19.36 9.98 0.63
C LEU A 251 19.49 9.17 1.92
N VAL A 252 18.45 8.41 2.28
CA VAL A 252 18.44 7.56 3.47
C VAL A 252 19.52 6.49 3.38
N ASN A 253 19.66 5.84 2.22
CA ASN A 253 20.71 4.84 2.00
C ASN A 253 22.12 5.44 2.09
N LEU A 254 22.32 6.66 1.59
CA LEU A 254 23.59 7.36 1.74
C LEU A 254 23.91 7.64 3.21
N ALA A 255 22.93 8.12 3.99
CA ALA A 255 23.08 8.33 5.42
C ALA A 255 23.36 7.01 6.16
N GLY A 256 22.63 5.94 5.81
CA GLY A 256 22.85 4.60 6.33
C GLY A 256 24.27 4.11 6.07
N LEU A 257 24.80 4.30 4.85
CA LEU A 257 26.16 3.91 4.49
C LEU A 257 27.22 4.67 5.32
N LEU A 258 27.04 5.97 5.55
CA LEU A 258 27.94 6.76 6.39
C LEU A 258 27.98 6.25 7.84
N VAL A 259 26.80 5.93 8.40
CA VAL A 259 26.70 5.37 9.76
C VAL A 259 27.28 3.96 9.80
N SER A 260 27.01 3.14 8.79
CA SER A 260 27.57 1.79 8.66
C SER A 260 29.09 1.78 8.59
N LEU A 261 29.72 2.79 7.98
CA LEU A 261 31.19 2.91 7.94
C LEU A 261 31.80 3.03 9.35
N ALA A 262 31.11 3.73 10.27
CA ALA A 262 31.51 3.80 11.67
C ALA A 262 31.10 2.56 12.47
N LEU A 263 29.98 1.92 12.11
CA LEU A 263 29.41 0.77 12.80
C LEU A 263 30.21 -0.53 12.58
N ILE A 264 30.58 -0.82 11.33
CA ILE A 264 31.23 -2.07 10.92
C ILE A 264 32.48 -2.38 11.76
N PRO A 265 33.44 -1.44 11.95
CA PRO A 265 34.63 -1.72 12.76
C PRO A 265 34.32 -2.08 14.22
N LEU A 266 33.23 -1.55 14.79
CA LEU A 266 32.83 -1.79 16.19
C LEU A 266 32.23 -3.18 16.38
N VAL A 267 31.47 -3.66 15.38
CA VAL A 267 30.78 -4.95 15.43
C VAL A 267 31.62 -6.10 14.87
N THR A 268 32.71 -5.79 14.15
CA THR A 268 33.63 -6.80 13.64
C THR A 268 34.18 -7.63 14.79
N ASP A 269 34.08 -8.96 14.67
CA ASP A 269 34.47 -9.93 15.70
C ASP A 269 33.72 -9.84 17.04
N ASN A 270 32.62 -9.09 17.11
CA ASN A 270 31.76 -9.00 18.29
C ASN A 270 30.31 -9.43 17.97
N PRO A 271 30.03 -10.74 17.90
CA PRO A 271 28.71 -11.24 17.51
C PRO A 271 27.60 -10.81 18.49
N LEU A 272 27.92 -10.68 19.79
CA LEU A 272 26.96 -10.21 20.78
C LEU A 272 26.49 -8.79 20.46
N LEU A 273 27.41 -7.87 20.16
CA LEU A 273 27.08 -6.51 19.78
C LEU A 273 26.28 -6.47 18.47
N THR A 274 26.63 -7.30 17.49
CA THR A 274 25.87 -7.45 16.24
C THR A 274 24.42 -7.84 16.50
N PHE A 275 24.17 -8.85 17.34
CA PHE A 275 22.79 -9.26 17.67
C PHE A 275 22.05 -8.18 18.44
N ILE A 276 22.67 -7.53 19.44
CA ILE A 276 22.04 -6.45 20.21
C ILE A 276 21.62 -5.31 19.29
N LEU A 277 22.52 -4.84 18.41
CA LEU A 277 22.23 -3.77 17.47
C LEU A 277 21.18 -4.18 16.43
N PHE A 278 21.27 -5.41 15.91
CA PHE A 278 20.27 -5.94 14.99
C PHE A 278 18.88 -5.92 15.62
N PHE A 279 18.72 -6.46 16.84
CA PHE A 279 17.42 -6.45 17.51
C PHE A 279 16.93 -5.04 17.83
N LEU A 280 17.81 -4.11 18.22
CA LEU A 280 17.47 -2.70 18.42
C LEU A 280 16.91 -2.08 17.12
N PHE A 281 17.61 -2.28 16.00
CA PHE A 281 17.19 -1.77 14.69
C PHE A 281 15.92 -2.47 14.19
N THR A 282 15.74 -3.77 14.42
CA THR A 282 14.50 -4.49 14.10
C THR A 282 13.30 -3.92 14.86
N VAL A 283 13.45 -3.64 16.17
CA VAL A 283 12.37 -3.02 16.95
C VAL A 283 12.02 -1.64 16.41
N LEU A 284 13.03 -0.81 16.13
CA LEU A 284 12.81 0.51 15.53
C LEU A 284 12.17 0.42 14.14
N HIS A 285 12.64 -0.50 13.31
CA HIS A 285 12.17 -0.77 11.96
C HIS A 285 10.68 -1.14 11.95
N LEU A 286 10.28 -2.15 12.73
CA LEU A 286 8.91 -2.61 12.81
C LEU A 286 7.98 -1.58 13.45
N PHE A 287 8.45 -0.86 14.47
CA PHE A 287 7.66 0.21 15.08
C PHE A 287 7.42 1.37 14.11
N ALA A 288 8.46 1.81 13.40
CA ALA A 288 8.36 2.86 12.40
C ALA A 288 7.43 2.44 11.26
N ASN A 289 7.55 1.21 10.76
CA ASN A 289 6.64 0.69 9.74
C ASN A 289 5.18 0.64 10.23
N TYR A 290 4.95 0.13 11.44
CA TYR A 290 3.62 0.13 12.04
C TYR A 290 3.03 1.54 12.10
N LYS A 291 3.83 2.54 12.50
CA LYS A 291 3.38 3.95 12.49
C LYS A 291 3.11 4.48 11.08
N ALA A 292 3.95 4.13 10.09
CA ALA A 292 3.77 4.51 8.69
C ALA A 292 2.45 3.96 8.12
N VAL A 293 2.22 2.65 8.21
CA VAL A 293 1.00 2.05 7.64
C VAL A 293 -0.28 2.50 8.35
N ARG A 294 -0.19 2.86 9.65
CA ARG A 294 -1.30 3.38 10.43
C ARG A 294 -1.63 4.84 10.14
N SER A 295 -0.68 5.63 9.63
CA SER A 295 -0.97 7.01 9.23
C SER A 295 -1.65 7.10 7.87
N VAL A 296 -1.51 6.09 7.01
CA VAL A 296 -2.15 6.06 5.69
C VAL A 296 -3.67 5.91 5.84
N VAL A 297 -4.44 6.85 5.32
CA VAL A 297 -5.92 6.81 5.34
C VAL A 297 -6.41 6.56 3.93
N MET A 298 -6.60 5.30 3.56
CA MET A 298 -7.11 4.94 2.23
C MET A 298 -8.62 5.18 2.13
N GLU A 299 -9.03 5.89 1.09
CA GLU A 299 -10.43 6.23 0.78
C GLU A 299 -11.13 5.16 -0.07
N THR A 300 -10.38 4.19 -0.61
CA THR A 300 -10.94 3.07 -1.39
C THR A 300 -11.45 1.96 -0.48
N LEU A 301 -12.58 1.38 -0.84
CA LEU A 301 -13.15 0.25 -0.11
C LEU A 301 -12.43 -1.06 -0.48
N ASN A 302 -11.84 -1.70 0.54
CA ASN A 302 -11.49 -3.11 0.51
C ASN A 302 -12.47 -3.91 1.39
N GLU A 303 -12.29 -5.22 1.46
CA GLU A 303 -13.19 -6.09 2.23
C GLU A 303 -13.20 -5.72 3.73
N ALA A 304 -12.05 -5.43 4.32
CA ALA A 304 -11.93 -5.09 5.73
C ALA A 304 -12.59 -3.75 6.08
N ARG A 305 -12.31 -2.69 5.31
CA ARG A 305 -12.89 -1.35 5.49
C ARG A 305 -14.39 -1.38 5.27
N LEU A 306 -14.86 -2.05 4.21
CA LEU A 306 -16.29 -2.19 3.96
C LEU A 306 -16.98 -2.95 5.10
N SER A 307 -16.37 -4.02 5.62
CA SER A 307 -16.90 -4.75 6.76
C SER A 307 -17.02 -3.88 8.01
N ILE A 308 -16.01 -3.04 8.31
CA ILE A 308 -16.01 -2.14 9.48
C ILE A 308 -17.12 -1.09 9.34
N VAL A 309 -17.20 -0.44 8.19
CA VAL A 309 -18.15 0.65 7.92
C VAL A 309 -19.58 0.11 7.89
N LEU A 310 -19.81 -1.00 7.20
CA LEU A 310 -21.14 -1.63 7.11
C LEU A 310 -21.61 -2.17 8.45
N HIS A 311 -20.72 -2.81 9.23
CA HIS A 311 -21.09 -3.33 10.55
C HIS A 311 -21.49 -2.20 11.50
N GLN A 312 -20.73 -1.11 11.58
CA GLN A 312 -21.10 0.06 12.37
C GLN A 312 -22.45 0.63 11.92
N TYR A 313 -22.61 0.87 10.62
CA TYR A 313 -23.85 1.41 10.07
C TYR A 313 -25.08 0.55 10.37
N LEU A 314 -24.94 -0.78 10.34
CA LEU A 314 -26.02 -1.71 10.70
C LEU A 314 -26.33 -1.75 12.19
N LEU A 315 -25.36 -1.42 13.06
CA LEU A 315 -25.53 -1.45 14.50
C LEU A 315 -26.26 -0.21 15.04
N ASP A 316 -25.85 0.99 14.63
CA ASP A 316 -26.33 2.25 15.21
C ASP A 316 -26.74 3.31 14.16
N GLY A 317 -26.68 2.97 12.87
CA GLY A 317 -27.00 3.88 11.78
C GLY A 317 -25.92 4.94 11.52
N GLN A 318 -24.77 4.87 12.20
CA GLN A 318 -23.68 5.82 11.97
C GLN A 318 -22.68 5.29 10.96
N LEU A 319 -22.41 6.10 9.93
CA LEU A 319 -21.37 5.80 8.97
C LEU A 319 -20.02 6.39 9.41
N LEU A 320 -18.99 5.55 9.45
CA LEU A 320 -17.62 5.99 9.76
C LEU A 320 -16.96 6.65 8.56
N SER A 321 -16.26 7.76 8.80
CA SER A 321 -15.35 8.36 7.83
C SER A 321 -14.12 7.48 7.57
N PRO A 322 -13.37 7.70 6.47
CA PRO A 322 -12.11 7.00 6.22
C PRO A 322 -11.12 7.06 7.38
N VAL A 323 -11.04 8.21 8.09
CA VAL A 323 -10.14 8.40 9.23
C VAL A 323 -10.54 7.53 10.41
N GLU A 324 -11.83 7.46 10.74
CA GLU A 324 -12.36 6.65 11.84
C GLU A 324 -12.26 5.15 11.53
N ALA A 325 -12.59 4.76 10.29
CA ALA A 325 -12.45 3.38 9.85
C ALA A 325 -10.98 2.91 9.85
N ASN A 326 -10.04 3.79 9.46
CA ASN A 326 -8.61 3.49 9.50
C ASN A 326 -8.13 3.13 10.93
N GLN A 327 -8.69 3.75 11.97
CA GLN A 327 -8.35 3.39 13.35
C GLN A 327 -8.74 1.95 13.70
N LYS A 328 -9.80 1.43 13.09
CA LYS A 328 -10.29 0.06 13.29
C LYS A 328 -9.71 -0.94 12.28
N GLU A 329 -9.11 -0.47 11.18
CA GLU A 329 -8.57 -1.33 10.12
C GLU A 329 -7.42 -2.23 10.64
N PRO A 330 -7.52 -3.56 10.50
CA PRO A 330 -6.44 -4.46 10.91
C PRO A 330 -5.25 -4.34 9.96
N VAL A 331 -4.05 -4.15 10.51
CA VAL A 331 -2.79 -4.07 9.74
C VAL A 331 -1.94 -5.35 9.82
N PHE A 332 -2.34 -6.31 10.66
CA PHE A 332 -1.71 -7.63 10.72
C PHE A 332 -2.52 -8.65 9.93
N LEU A 333 -1.85 -9.71 9.46
CA LEU A 333 -2.52 -10.86 8.88
C LEU A 333 -3.33 -11.57 9.97
N SER A 334 -4.64 -11.74 9.74
CA SER A 334 -5.53 -12.40 10.68
C SER A 334 -5.33 -13.92 10.64
N LEU A 335 -5.05 -14.52 11.80
CA LEU A 335 -5.01 -15.97 12.01
C LEU A 335 -6.36 -16.54 12.50
N GLY A 336 -7.41 -15.71 12.57
CA GLY A 336 -8.72 -16.08 13.10
C GLY A 336 -9.58 -16.90 12.15
N ARG A 337 -10.60 -17.57 12.69
CA ARG A 337 -11.61 -18.30 11.92
C ARG A 337 -12.55 -17.30 11.26
N THR A 338 -12.47 -17.16 9.93
CA THR A 338 -13.39 -16.34 9.14
C THR A 338 -14.15 -17.23 8.17
N VAL A 339 -15.41 -16.88 7.90
CA VAL A 339 -16.15 -17.46 6.78
C VAL A 339 -15.65 -16.78 5.51
N PRO A 340 -15.07 -17.53 4.56
CA PRO A 340 -14.47 -16.94 3.37
C PRO A 340 -15.55 -16.40 2.43
N ILE A 341 -15.25 -15.27 1.79
CA ILE A 341 -16.02 -14.73 0.68
C ILE A 341 -15.17 -14.88 -0.58
N LYS A 342 -15.78 -15.35 -1.67
CA LYS A 342 -15.14 -15.46 -2.98
C LYS A 342 -15.88 -14.56 -3.97
N PHE A 343 -15.21 -13.51 -4.42
CA PHE A 343 -15.70 -12.56 -5.40
C PHE A 343 -15.30 -12.98 -6.82
N GLY A 344 -16.22 -12.90 -7.76
CA GLY A 344 -15.98 -13.24 -9.17
C GLY A 344 -15.80 -14.75 -9.40
N VAL A 345 -16.71 -15.57 -8.87
CA VAL A 345 -16.70 -17.03 -9.13
C VAL A 345 -17.44 -17.40 -10.41
N ARG A 346 -17.25 -18.64 -10.89
CA ARG A 346 -18.03 -19.16 -12.03
C ARG A 346 -19.47 -19.39 -11.60
N LEU A 347 -20.40 -19.25 -12.54
CA LEU A 347 -21.82 -19.56 -12.29
C LEU A 347 -22.02 -20.98 -11.76
N GLY A 348 -21.29 -21.95 -12.31
CA GLY A 348 -21.35 -23.35 -11.89
C GLY A 348 -20.84 -23.61 -10.47
N ASP A 349 -20.07 -22.69 -9.88
CA ASP A 349 -19.65 -22.77 -8.48
C ASP A 349 -20.80 -22.36 -7.52
N ILE A 350 -21.84 -21.69 -8.02
CA ILE A 350 -23.03 -21.25 -7.26
C ILE A 350 -24.26 -22.10 -7.59
N VAL A 351 -24.50 -22.37 -8.86
CA VAL A 351 -25.70 -23.00 -9.39
C VAL A 351 -25.31 -24.26 -10.15
N GLN A 352 -25.75 -25.42 -9.66
CA GLN A 352 -25.48 -26.72 -10.31
C GLN A 352 -26.68 -27.23 -11.11
N GLU A 353 -27.89 -26.83 -10.72
CA GLU A 353 -29.14 -27.28 -11.34
C GLU A 353 -30.03 -26.09 -11.73
N PRO A 354 -30.89 -26.23 -12.76
CA PRO A 354 -31.79 -25.15 -13.18
C PRO A 354 -32.73 -24.66 -12.06
N GLY A 355 -33.10 -25.53 -11.12
CA GLY A 355 -33.91 -25.16 -9.95
C GLY A 355 -33.17 -24.21 -9.00
N GLU A 356 -31.87 -24.44 -8.77
CA GLU A 356 -31.03 -23.54 -7.97
C GLU A 356 -30.92 -22.15 -8.62
N LEU A 357 -30.92 -22.07 -9.95
CA LEU A 357 -30.89 -20.79 -10.65
C LEU A 357 -32.14 -19.95 -10.35
N GLN A 358 -33.31 -20.59 -10.35
CA GLN A 358 -34.56 -19.89 -10.01
C GLN A 358 -34.56 -19.40 -8.57
N LEU A 359 -34.00 -20.19 -7.64
CA LEU A 359 -33.84 -19.79 -6.24
C LEU A 359 -32.84 -18.64 -6.08
N ALA A 360 -31.70 -18.68 -6.78
CA ALA A 360 -30.69 -17.63 -6.77
C ALA A 360 -31.21 -16.29 -7.35
N LEU A 361 -32.12 -16.36 -8.33
CA LEU A 361 -32.77 -15.19 -8.92
C LEU A 361 -33.97 -14.66 -8.11
N LYS A 362 -34.43 -15.41 -7.10
CA LYS A 362 -35.61 -15.05 -6.31
C LYS A 362 -35.37 -13.74 -5.55
N ASN A 363 -36.18 -12.72 -5.85
CA ASN A 363 -36.06 -11.35 -5.31
C ASN A 363 -34.78 -10.59 -5.75
N ASN A 364 -34.13 -11.06 -6.81
CA ASN A 364 -32.93 -10.43 -7.35
C ASN A 364 -33.18 -9.89 -8.77
N SER A 365 -32.92 -8.60 -8.96
CA SER A 365 -32.99 -7.91 -10.26
C SER A 365 -31.66 -7.27 -10.63
N LYS A 366 -30.58 -7.58 -9.91
CA LYS A 366 -29.27 -6.97 -10.04
C LYS A 366 -28.34 -7.80 -10.93
N PRO A 367 -27.30 -7.20 -11.51
CA PRO A 367 -26.33 -7.90 -12.34
C PRO A 367 -25.31 -8.69 -11.50
N TYR A 368 -25.76 -9.43 -10.48
CA TYR A 368 -24.93 -10.34 -9.69
C TYR A 368 -25.77 -11.43 -9.06
N LEU A 369 -25.16 -12.58 -8.74
CA LEU A 369 -25.76 -13.68 -8.01
C LEU A 369 -24.90 -14.00 -6.79
N ILE A 370 -25.55 -14.39 -5.69
CA ILE A 370 -24.86 -14.85 -4.48
C ILE A 370 -25.39 -16.23 -4.11
N GLY A 371 -24.50 -17.11 -3.66
CA GLY A 371 -24.88 -18.37 -3.04
C GLY A 371 -23.94 -18.76 -1.92
N ILE A 372 -24.42 -19.67 -1.07
CA ILE A 372 -23.66 -20.21 0.05
C ILE A 372 -23.38 -21.68 -0.25
N LYS A 373 -22.10 -22.05 -0.39
CA LYS A 373 -21.68 -23.43 -0.67
C LYS A 373 -20.56 -23.81 0.30
N ASN A 374 -20.72 -24.95 0.99
CA ASN A 374 -19.74 -25.48 1.95
C ASN A 374 -19.26 -24.44 2.98
N GLY A 375 -20.16 -23.61 3.50
CA GLY A 375 -19.82 -22.55 4.47
C GLY A 375 -18.99 -21.39 3.89
N THR A 376 -18.94 -21.24 2.56
CA THR A 376 -18.33 -20.12 1.84
C THR A 376 -19.41 -19.29 1.16
N VAL A 377 -19.28 -17.97 1.21
CA VAL A 377 -20.15 -17.07 0.43
C VAL A 377 -19.49 -16.84 -0.93
N CYS A 378 -20.21 -17.18 -2.00
CA CYS A 378 -19.73 -17.07 -3.37
C CYS A 378 -20.53 -16.01 -4.12
N VAL A 379 -19.84 -15.11 -4.81
CA VAL A 379 -20.46 -14.01 -5.56
C VAL A 379 -20.05 -14.09 -7.03
N CYS A 380 -21.04 -14.17 -7.90
CA CYS A 380 -20.89 -14.19 -9.34
C CYS A 380 -21.39 -12.86 -9.89
N LEU A 381 -20.60 -12.20 -10.74
CA LEU A 381 -20.90 -10.86 -11.25
C LEU A 381 -21.31 -10.94 -12.73
N GLY A 382 -22.28 -10.13 -13.13
CA GLY A 382 -22.65 -9.93 -14.54
C GLY A 382 -21.61 -9.09 -15.26
N SER A 383 -21.45 -9.25 -16.58
CA SER A 383 -20.53 -8.43 -17.38
C SER A 383 -20.96 -6.96 -17.49
N ASP A 384 -22.23 -6.67 -17.22
CA ASP A 384 -22.84 -5.34 -17.22
C ASP A 384 -22.87 -4.69 -15.82
N ALA A 385 -22.28 -5.33 -14.81
CA ALA A 385 -22.27 -4.82 -13.45
C ALA A 385 -21.42 -3.55 -13.32
N SER A 386 -21.99 -2.54 -12.65
CA SER A 386 -21.28 -1.32 -12.29
C SER A 386 -20.52 -1.47 -10.97
N VAL A 387 -19.61 -0.52 -10.67
CA VAL A 387 -18.92 -0.46 -9.37
C VAL A 387 -19.91 -0.38 -8.20
N ARG A 388 -21.06 0.26 -8.42
CA ARG A 388 -22.14 0.29 -7.44
C ARG A 388 -22.72 -1.10 -7.17
N ASP A 389 -22.88 -1.93 -8.21
CA ASP A 389 -23.35 -3.30 -8.06
C ASP A 389 -22.31 -4.17 -7.36
N GLU A 390 -21.02 -3.93 -7.60
CA GLU A 390 -19.92 -4.57 -6.86
C GLU A 390 -19.99 -4.26 -5.36
N ILE A 391 -20.10 -2.98 -4.98
CA ILE A 391 -20.21 -2.58 -3.57
C ILE A 391 -21.48 -3.19 -2.96
N MET A 392 -22.60 -3.21 -3.69
CA MET A 392 -23.86 -3.81 -3.23
C MET A 392 -23.72 -5.31 -2.96
N ALA A 393 -23.13 -6.04 -3.90
CA ALA A 393 -22.90 -7.47 -3.80
C ALA A 393 -21.94 -7.80 -2.65
N ALA A 394 -20.90 -6.99 -2.46
CA ALA A 394 -19.99 -7.14 -1.33
C ALA A 394 -20.66 -6.85 0.01
N CYS A 395 -21.50 -5.81 0.11
CA CYS A 395 -22.29 -5.55 1.32
C CYS A 395 -23.18 -6.76 1.67
N GLN A 396 -23.88 -7.31 0.69
CA GLN A 396 -24.73 -8.48 0.91
C GLN A 396 -23.90 -9.70 1.35
N ALA A 397 -22.76 -9.96 0.70
CA ALA A 397 -21.89 -11.07 1.07
C ALA A 397 -21.32 -10.92 2.49
N LEU A 398 -21.00 -9.70 2.91
CA LEU A 398 -20.53 -9.39 4.27
C LEU A 398 -21.63 -9.61 5.32
N CYS A 399 -22.87 -9.23 5.02
CA CYS A 399 -24.02 -9.53 5.89
C CYS A 399 -24.24 -11.03 6.05
N LEU A 400 -24.19 -11.79 4.94
CA LEU A 400 -24.32 -13.25 4.97
C LEU A 400 -23.18 -13.90 5.76
N ARG A 401 -21.95 -13.41 5.59
CA ARG A 401 -20.79 -13.85 6.36
C ARG A 401 -21.00 -13.65 7.87
N ALA A 402 -21.47 -12.49 8.28
CA ALA A 402 -21.72 -12.18 9.69
C ALA A 402 -22.76 -13.13 10.30
N VAL A 403 -23.82 -13.43 9.55
CA VAL A 403 -24.85 -14.40 9.96
C VAL A 403 -24.28 -15.83 10.07
N LEU A 404 -23.45 -16.26 9.11
CA LEU A 404 -22.85 -17.60 9.11
C LEU A 404 -21.80 -17.81 10.22
N LEU A 405 -21.18 -16.73 10.69
CA LEU A 405 -20.26 -16.76 11.83
C LEU A 405 -20.98 -16.82 13.18
N ASP A 406 -22.32 -16.67 13.21
CA ASP A 406 -23.14 -16.52 14.43
C ASP A 406 -22.57 -15.45 15.36
N ASP A 407 -22.25 -14.28 14.79
CA ASP A 407 -21.61 -13.20 15.53
C ASP A 407 -22.53 -12.71 16.67
N SER A 408 -22.07 -12.81 17.91
CA SER A 408 -22.79 -12.35 19.10
C SER A 408 -23.23 -10.88 19.05
N SER A 409 -22.62 -10.08 18.16
CA SER A 409 -22.97 -8.67 17.93
C SER A 409 -24.12 -8.45 16.94
N LEU A 410 -24.73 -9.50 16.37
CA LEU A 410 -25.86 -9.39 15.43
C LEU A 410 -27.05 -8.63 16.07
N SER A 411 -27.40 -7.49 15.49
CA SER A 411 -28.55 -6.67 15.89
C SER A 411 -29.48 -6.37 14.71
N GLY A 412 -30.68 -5.85 15.02
CA GLY A 412 -31.63 -5.36 14.02
C GLY A 412 -31.96 -6.36 12.90
N ALA A 413 -31.79 -5.93 11.65
CA ALA A 413 -32.11 -6.70 10.46
C ALA A 413 -31.24 -7.96 10.28
N LEU A 414 -29.99 -7.96 10.74
CA LEU A 414 -29.12 -9.14 10.66
C LEU A 414 -29.58 -10.28 11.58
N LYS A 415 -30.12 -9.94 12.76
CA LYS A 415 -30.71 -10.92 13.69
C LYS A 415 -32.01 -11.52 13.16
N GLN A 416 -32.74 -10.80 12.32
CA GLN A 416 -33.90 -11.38 11.62
C GLN A 416 -33.45 -12.38 10.55
N LEU A 417 -32.37 -12.08 9.83
CA LEU A 417 -31.77 -13.00 8.85
C LEU A 417 -31.26 -14.29 9.51
N SER A 418 -30.62 -14.20 10.68
CA SER A 418 -30.03 -15.36 11.37
C SER A 418 -31.04 -16.44 11.78
N ASN A 419 -32.33 -16.12 11.85
CA ASN A 419 -33.38 -17.10 12.13
C ASN A 419 -33.64 -18.06 10.95
N THR A 420 -33.13 -17.74 9.75
CA THR A 420 -33.35 -18.53 8.53
C THR A 420 -32.24 -19.57 8.38
N LYS A 421 -32.61 -20.86 8.45
CA LYS A 421 -31.66 -21.97 8.31
C LYS A 421 -31.42 -22.42 6.87
N ASP A 422 -32.39 -22.21 5.98
CA ASP A 422 -32.24 -22.57 4.57
C ASP A 422 -31.31 -21.57 3.84
N PRO A 423 -30.22 -22.03 3.18
CA PRO A 423 -29.26 -21.13 2.56
C PRO A 423 -29.85 -20.25 1.45
N TRP A 424 -30.79 -20.77 0.66
CA TRP A 424 -31.38 -20.03 -0.46
C TRP A 424 -32.43 -19.01 0.00
N GLU A 425 -33.22 -19.36 1.01
CA GLU A 425 -34.12 -18.40 1.65
C GLU A 425 -33.32 -17.31 2.37
N LEU A 426 -32.20 -17.65 3.02
CA LEU A 426 -31.28 -16.68 3.62
C LEU A 426 -30.73 -15.69 2.56
N VAL A 427 -30.27 -16.21 1.41
CA VAL A 427 -29.85 -15.37 0.28
C VAL A 427 -30.99 -14.47 -0.20
N SER A 428 -32.19 -15.01 -0.40
CA SER A 428 -33.34 -14.24 -0.88
C SER A 428 -33.78 -13.13 0.08
N GLN A 429 -33.76 -13.40 1.40
CA GLN A 429 -34.07 -12.38 2.41
C GLN A 429 -32.96 -11.32 2.50
N SER A 430 -31.69 -11.71 2.34
CA SER A 430 -30.58 -10.75 2.31
C SER A 430 -30.67 -9.76 1.14
N HIS A 431 -31.20 -10.18 -0.02
CA HIS A 431 -31.49 -9.26 -1.13
C HIS A 431 -32.52 -8.19 -0.74
N LYS A 432 -33.61 -8.57 -0.07
CA LYS A 432 -34.63 -7.60 0.37
C LYS A 432 -34.05 -6.59 1.35
N MET A 433 -33.27 -7.06 2.32
CA MET A 433 -32.60 -6.21 3.30
C MET A 433 -31.67 -5.21 2.62
N ILE A 434 -30.76 -5.69 1.76
CA ILE A 434 -29.77 -4.84 1.09
C ILE A 434 -30.45 -3.83 0.16
N ASN A 435 -31.49 -4.23 -0.58
CA ASN A 435 -32.25 -3.30 -1.42
C ASN A 435 -32.86 -2.14 -0.62
N HIS A 436 -33.26 -2.36 0.63
CA HIS A 436 -33.84 -1.32 1.48
C HIS A 436 -32.80 -0.32 1.98
N ILE A 437 -31.61 -0.79 2.40
CA ILE A 437 -30.61 0.06 3.07
C ILE A 437 -29.58 0.67 2.12
N PHE A 438 -29.30 0.02 0.98
CA PHE A 438 -28.10 0.31 0.20
C PHE A 438 -28.09 1.71 -0.42
N GLN A 439 -29.26 2.25 -0.79
CA GLN A 439 -29.36 3.57 -1.41
C GLN A 439 -28.91 4.68 -0.47
N THR A 440 -29.41 4.64 0.77
CA THR A 440 -29.04 5.57 1.82
C THR A 440 -27.58 5.38 2.20
N PHE A 441 -27.16 4.13 2.40
CA PHE A 441 -25.78 3.78 2.74
C PHE A 441 -24.76 4.31 1.71
N LEU A 442 -25.02 4.11 0.41
CA LEU A 442 -24.13 4.57 -0.65
C LEU A 442 -24.05 6.10 -0.70
N LYS A 443 -25.19 6.79 -0.54
CA LYS A 443 -25.21 8.26 -0.48
C LYS A 443 -24.42 8.79 0.71
N GLU A 444 -24.52 8.13 1.86
CA GLU A 444 -23.75 8.52 3.04
C GLU A 444 -22.26 8.23 2.87
N LEU A 445 -21.87 7.14 2.19
CA LEU A 445 -20.47 6.86 1.83
C LEU A 445 -19.87 8.02 1.04
N ASP A 446 -20.58 8.51 0.03
CA ASP A 446 -20.15 9.66 -0.77
C ASP A 446 -20.01 10.93 0.09
N GLN A 447 -20.98 11.18 0.99
CA GLN A 447 -20.95 12.33 1.90
C GLN A 447 -19.79 12.27 2.90
N ALA A 448 -19.42 11.07 3.35
CA ALA A 448 -18.28 10.84 4.23
C ALA A 448 -16.93 10.78 3.49
N LYS A 449 -16.92 11.08 2.18
CA LYS A 449 -15.73 11.14 1.32
C LYS A 449 -15.06 9.77 1.06
N TRP A 450 -15.82 8.68 1.07
CA TRP A 450 -15.34 7.41 0.53
C TRP A 450 -15.31 7.45 -1.01
N GLN A 451 -14.35 6.78 -1.63
CA GLN A 451 -14.34 6.58 -3.08
C GLN A 451 -15.30 5.44 -3.45
N THR A 452 -16.31 5.75 -4.24
CA THR A 452 -17.36 4.82 -4.71
C THR A 452 -17.33 4.59 -6.23
N ASP A 453 -16.41 5.27 -6.92
CA ASP A 453 -16.15 5.16 -8.36
C ASP A 453 -15.21 4.00 -8.72
N ARG A 454 -14.50 3.45 -7.73
CA ARG A 454 -13.65 2.25 -7.86
C ARG A 454 -13.59 1.47 -6.55
N THR A 455 -13.30 0.17 -6.62
CA THR A 455 -13.17 -0.69 -5.44
C THR A 455 -11.86 -1.49 -5.46
N LEU A 456 -11.44 -1.96 -4.27
CA LEU A 456 -10.35 -2.91 -4.08
C LEU A 456 -10.88 -4.15 -3.33
N LEU A 457 -12.01 -4.69 -3.79
CA LEU A 457 -12.72 -5.82 -3.17
C LEU A 457 -12.23 -7.20 -3.62
N ASP A 458 -11.04 -7.29 -4.24
CA ASP A 458 -10.40 -8.55 -4.66
C ASP A 458 -11.30 -9.41 -5.57
N TRP A 459 -11.98 -8.77 -6.53
CA TRP A 459 -12.76 -9.45 -7.55
C TRP A 459 -11.85 -10.27 -8.47
N ASN A 460 -12.19 -11.54 -8.69
CA ASN A 460 -11.61 -12.32 -9.78
C ASN A 460 -12.30 -11.96 -11.11
N GLU A 461 -11.77 -12.43 -12.23
CA GLU A 461 -12.13 -12.01 -13.59
C GLU A 461 -13.37 -12.71 -14.18
N TRP A 462 -13.97 -13.68 -13.50
CA TRP A 462 -15.17 -14.35 -14.04
C TRP A 462 -16.37 -13.39 -14.10
N ARG A 463 -17.00 -13.31 -15.27
CA ARG A 463 -18.24 -12.55 -15.52
C ARG A 463 -19.24 -13.43 -16.24
N VAL A 464 -20.52 -13.30 -15.89
CA VAL A 464 -21.62 -14.00 -16.56
C VAL A 464 -22.30 -13.07 -17.54
N GLU A 465 -22.42 -13.56 -18.77
CA GLU A 465 -23.23 -12.94 -19.82
C GLU A 465 -24.52 -13.73 -19.99
N TRP A 466 -25.64 -13.05 -19.76
CA TRP A 466 -26.95 -13.63 -20.02
C TRP A 466 -27.31 -13.42 -21.48
N SER A 467 -27.72 -14.49 -22.17
CA SER A 467 -28.24 -14.36 -23.53
C SER A 467 -29.48 -13.47 -23.53
N LYS A 468 -29.37 -12.26 -24.08
CA LYS A 468 -30.55 -11.47 -24.41
C LYS A 468 -31.33 -12.27 -25.44
N LYS A 469 -32.56 -12.69 -25.13
CA LYS A 469 -33.45 -13.28 -26.15
C LYS A 469 -33.48 -12.28 -27.31
N ARG A 470 -33.05 -12.72 -28.50
CA ARG A 470 -33.31 -11.95 -29.74
C ARG A 470 -34.82 -11.81 -29.83
N SER A 471 -35.31 -10.59 -29.60
CA SER A 471 -36.70 -10.20 -29.74
C SER A 471 -37.17 -10.40 -31.17
#